data_AF-A0A938I8L7-F1
#
_entry.id   AF-A0A938I8L7-F1
#
_cell.length_a   1.000
_cell.length_b   1.000
_cell.length_c   1.000
_cell.angle_alpha   90.00
_cell.angle_beta   90.00
_cell.angle_gamma   90.00
#
_symmetry.space_group_name_H-M   'P 1'
#
loop_
_entity.id
_entity.type
_entity.pdbx_description
1 polymer ?
#
loop_
_entity_poly.entity_id
_entity_poly.type
_entity_poly.pdbx_seq_one_letter_code
_entity_poly.pdbx_strand_id
1 'polypeptide(L)'
;MNPLTQPLDVLVVAPHPDDAEIGVGGTILACRRQGLRVGVIDLTTGEPTPHGSLERRAAETDAATKILGLDWRANLGLPNRSLQADLESRRALASVFRLTRPKIIVAPYWEDAHPDHVVASRLADDARFWSKLSKSDMPGEPYWPPKMLYFFSIHLRIHPKPAFVFDITPHIDAKLAAIRCYESQFVTGRDSSPPT
;
A
#
# COMPACT_ATOMS: atom_id res chain seq x y z
N MET A 1 -17.70 -0.35 -1.13
CA MET A 1 -17.14 -1.27 -0.11
C MET A 1 -18.05 -1.25 1.11
N ASN A 2 -18.28 -2.40 1.74
CA ASN A 2 -19.04 -2.49 3.00
C ASN A 2 -18.08 -2.44 4.20
N PRO A 3 -18.55 -2.06 5.41
CA PRO A 3 -17.73 -2.13 6.61
C PRO A 3 -17.20 -3.55 6.83
N LEU A 4 -15.95 -3.67 7.27
CA LEU A 4 -15.42 -4.98 7.67
C LEU A 4 -16.10 -5.44 8.97
N THR A 5 -16.37 -6.74 9.06
CA THR A 5 -16.92 -7.36 10.27
C THR A 5 -15.98 -7.22 11.47
N GLN A 6 -14.67 -7.13 11.21
CA GLN A 6 -13.64 -6.87 12.21
C GLN A 6 -12.67 -5.80 11.68
N PRO A 7 -12.28 -4.81 12.51
CA PRO A 7 -11.29 -3.81 12.16
C PRO A 7 -9.94 -4.40 11.75
N LEU A 8 -9.16 -3.66 10.97
CA LEU A 8 -7.76 -3.96 10.73
C LEU A 8 -6.88 -3.45 11.88
N ASP A 9 -5.84 -4.20 12.23
CA ASP A 9 -4.78 -3.69 13.09
C ASP A 9 -3.83 -2.80 12.29
N VAL A 10 -3.51 -3.20 11.06
CA VAL A 10 -2.62 -2.48 10.14
C VAL A 10 -3.26 -2.36 8.76
N LEU A 11 -3.28 -1.15 8.20
CA LEU A 11 -3.61 -0.91 6.80
C LEU A 11 -2.42 -0.24 6.12
N VAL A 12 -1.90 -0.87 5.08
CA VAL A 12 -0.88 -0.29 4.21
C VAL A 12 -1.57 0.44 3.06
N VAL A 13 -1.23 1.71 2.84
CA VAL A 13 -1.63 2.48 1.66
C VAL A 13 -0.49 2.39 0.65
N ALA A 14 -0.77 1.85 -0.52
CA ALA A 14 0.21 1.64 -1.59
C ALA A 14 -0.21 2.43 -2.83
N PRO A 15 0.66 3.25 -3.44
CA PRO A 15 0.35 3.94 -4.69
C PRO A 15 -0.01 2.95 -5.82
N HIS A 16 0.80 1.91 -5.97
CA HIS A 16 0.62 0.85 -6.95
C HIS A 16 0.69 -0.53 -6.29
N PRO A 17 0.07 -1.57 -6.87
CA PRO A 17 0.36 -2.95 -6.50
C PRO A 17 1.87 -3.20 -6.67
N ASP A 18 2.52 -3.94 -5.77
CA ASP A 18 3.98 -4.12 -5.57
C ASP A 18 4.66 -3.18 -4.56
N ASP A 19 4.15 -1.96 -4.34
CA ASP A 19 4.78 -1.02 -3.41
C ASP A 19 4.72 -1.52 -1.95
N ALA A 20 3.60 -2.15 -1.56
CA ALA A 20 3.43 -2.71 -0.21
C ALA A 20 4.40 -3.88 0.03
N GLU A 21 4.52 -4.76 -0.96
CA GLU A 21 5.43 -5.90 -0.96
C GLU A 21 6.88 -5.44 -0.81
N ILE A 22 7.29 -4.44 -1.59
CA ILE A 22 8.66 -3.92 -1.63
C ILE A 22 8.99 -3.12 -0.37
N GLY A 23 8.14 -2.18 0.01
CA GLY A 23 8.38 -1.30 1.15
C GLY A 23 8.31 -2.07 2.47
N VAL A 24 7.22 -2.84 2.67
CA VAL A 24 6.86 -3.36 4.00
C VAL A 24 6.41 -4.82 4.01
N GLY A 25 6.63 -5.60 2.94
CA GLY A 25 6.19 -7.01 2.87
C GLY A 25 6.70 -7.87 4.04
N GLY A 26 7.93 -7.66 4.49
CA GLY A 26 8.48 -8.35 5.67
C GLY A 26 7.78 -7.95 6.98
N THR A 27 7.41 -6.68 7.13
CA THR A 27 6.64 -6.17 8.28
C THR A 27 5.22 -6.72 8.26
N ILE A 28 4.58 -6.78 7.09
CA ILE A 28 3.27 -7.42 6.90
C ILE A 28 3.32 -8.86 7.40
N LEU A 29 4.29 -9.65 6.93
CA LEU A 29 4.48 -11.04 7.32
C LEU A 29 4.72 -11.19 8.83
N ALA A 30 5.50 -10.30 9.43
CA ALA A 30 5.72 -10.27 10.88
C ALA A 30 4.42 -10.02 11.66
N CYS A 31 3.63 -9.03 11.24
CA CYS A 31 2.32 -8.73 11.83
C CYS A 31 1.36 -9.91 11.70
N ARG A 32 1.30 -10.55 10.52
CA ARG A 32 0.46 -11.72 10.29
C ARG A 32 0.85 -12.91 11.16
N ARG A 33 2.15 -13.15 11.36
CA ARG A 33 2.63 -14.20 12.29
C ARG A 33 2.29 -13.93 13.76
N GLN A 34 2.03 -12.67 14.13
CA GLN A 34 1.53 -12.29 15.45
C GLN A 34 0.00 -12.32 15.56
N GLY A 35 -0.70 -12.77 14.51
CA GLY A 35 -2.16 -12.84 14.48
C GLY A 35 -2.85 -11.48 14.25
N LEU A 36 -2.10 -10.44 13.88
CA LEU A 36 -2.68 -9.13 13.59
C LEU A 36 -3.42 -9.15 12.25
N ARG A 37 -4.54 -8.44 12.17
CA ARG A 37 -5.31 -8.27 10.93
C ARG A 37 -4.65 -7.21 10.06
N VAL A 38 -4.14 -7.61 8.90
CA VAL A 38 -3.40 -6.71 8.00
C VAL A 38 -4.12 -6.62 6.66
N GLY A 39 -4.26 -5.39 6.16
CA GLY A 39 -4.74 -5.16 4.81
C GLY A 39 -3.90 -4.18 4.01
N VAL A 40 -4.13 -4.16 2.70
CA VAL A 40 -3.50 -3.26 1.73
C VAL A 40 -4.58 -2.57 0.90
N ILE A 41 -4.47 -1.25 0.75
CA ILE A 41 -5.24 -0.49 -0.24
C ILE A 41 -4.28 0.04 -1.29
N ASP A 42 -4.36 -0.52 -2.49
CA ASP A 42 -3.67 0.02 -3.67
C ASP A 42 -4.48 1.22 -4.20
N LEU A 43 -3.86 2.37 -4.39
CA LEU A 43 -4.54 3.58 -4.84
C LEU A 43 -4.87 3.51 -6.32
N THR A 44 -3.95 2.98 -7.12
CA THR A 44 -4.08 2.81 -8.57
C THR A 44 -3.99 1.34 -8.94
N THR A 45 -4.32 0.98 -10.17
CA THR A 45 -4.10 -0.39 -10.69
C THR A 45 -2.64 -0.67 -11.06
N GLY A 46 -1.79 0.37 -11.06
CA GLY A 46 -0.43 0.30 -11.55
C GLY A 46 -0.27 0.14 -13.06
N GLU A 47 -1.34 0.25 -13.86
CA GLU A 47 -1.28 0.25 -15.34
C GLU A 47 -1.56 1.63 -15.92
N PRO A 48 -0.88 2.03 -17.02
CA PRO A 48 -0.09 1.18 -17.92
C PRO A 48 1.37 0.94 -17.48
N THR A 49 1.92 -0.25 -17.78
CA THR A 49 3.36 -0.56 -17.70
C THR A 49 3.87 -1.28 -18.96
N PRO A 50 5.19 -1.26 -19.26
CA PRO A 50 5.72 -1.81 -20.52
C PRO A 50 5.41 -3.28 -20.80
N HIS A 51 5.30 -4.12 -19.77
CA HIS A 51 5.06 -5.56 -19.90
C HIS A 51 3.82 -6.05 -19.14
N GLY A 52 3.09 -5.13 -18.52
CA GLY A 52 1.88 -5.42 -17.77
C GLY A 52 0.61 -5.27 -18.59
N SER A 53 -0.49 -5.68 -17.97
CA SER A 53 -1.86 -5.43 -18.37
C SER A 53 -2.73 -5.43 -17.11
N LEU A 54 -3.95 -4.90 -17.16
CA LEU A 54 -4.83 -4.89 -15.99
C LEU A 54 -5.07 -6.31 -15.45
N GLU A 55 -5.31 -7.26 -16.35
CA GLU A 55 -5.51 -8.68 -16.01
C GLU A 55 -4.24 -9.29 -15.41
N ARG A 56 -3.08 -9.07 -16.05
CA ARG A 56 -1.80 -9.62 -15.57
C ARG A 56 -1.47 -9.06 -14.18
N ARG A 57 -1.56 -7.74 -14.01
CA ARG A 57 -1.31 -7.07 -12.72
C ARG A 57 -2.24 -7.56 -11.63
N ALA A 58 -3.52 -7.79 -11.94
CA ALA A 58 -4.46 -8.37 -10.98
C ALA A 58 -4.05 -9.78 -10.55
N ALA A 59 -3.66 -10.65 -11.50
CA ALA A 59 -3.20 -12.01 -11.19
C ALA A 59 -1.91 -12.03 -10.35
N GLU A 60 -0.94 -11.17 -10.68
CA GLU A 60 0.30 -11.01 -9.91
C GLU A 60 0.02 -10.51 -8.48
N THR A 61 -0.89 -9.54 -8.36
CA THR A 61 -1.36 -8.99 -7.09
C THR A 61 -2.05 -10.05 -6.23
N ASP A 62 -2.89 -10.90 -6.81
CA ASP A 62 -3.55 -11.99 -6.10
C ASP A 62 -2.54 -13.04 -5.60
N ALA A 63 -1.52 -13.35 -6.41
CA ALA A 63 -0.45 -14.25 -6.02
C ALA A 63 0.37 -13.69 -4.84
N ALA A 64 0.80 -12.43 -4.93
CA ALA A 64 1.52 -11.75 -3.85
C ALA A 64 0.68 -11.65 -2.56
N THR A 65 -0.61 -11.36 -2.69
CA THR A 65 -1.57 -11.28 -1.57
C THR A 65 -1.66 -12.60 -0.81
N LYS A 66 -1.66 -13.74 -1.52
CA LYS A 66 -1.65 -15.08 -0.91
C LYS A 66 -0.36 -15.34 -0.14
N ILE A 67 0.79 -14.97 -0.70
CA ILE A 67 2.09 -15.13 -0.04
C ILE A 67 2.17 -14.29 1.24
N LEU A 68 1.71 -13.03 1.19
CA LEU A 68 1.67 -12.15 2.34
C LEU A 68 0.62 -12.56 3.39
N GLY A 69 -0.35 -13.39 3.01
CA GLY A 69 -1.41 -13.87 3.90
C GLY A 69 -2.35 -12.78 4.38
N LEU A 70 -2.58 -11.74 3.58
CA LEU A 70 -3.40 -10.58 3.94
C LEU A 70 -4.85 -10.95 4.26
N ASP A 71 -5.46 -10.27 5.24
CA ASP A 71 -6.87 -10.46 5.58
C ASP A 71 -7.79 -9.64 4.66
N TRP A 72 -7.25 -8.61 4.02
CA TRP A 72 -7.99 -7.70 3.17
C TRP A 72 -7.08 -7.02 2.15
N ARG A 73 -7.50 -6.96 0.89
CA ARG A 73 -6.89 -6.10 -0.12
C ARG A 73 -7.96 -5.51 -1.01
N ALA A 74 -7.79 -4.25 -1.39
CA ALA A 74 -8.63 -3.62 -2.39
C ALA A 74 -7.82 -2.64 -3.24
N ASN A 75 -8.43 -2.19 -4.33
CA ASN A 75 -7.92 -1.16 -5.20
C ASN A 75 -8.89 0.03 -5.23
N LEU A 76 -8.39 1.25 -5.13
CA LEU A 76 -9.21 2.47 -5.15
C LEU A 76 -9.57 2.91 -6.58
N GLY A 77 -8.92 2.35 -7.59
CA GLY A 77 -9.21 2.58 -9.00
C GLY A 77 -8.76 3.94 -9.52
N LEU A 78 -7.84 4.63 -8.82
CA LEU A 78 -7.34 5.93 -9.25
C LEU A 78 -6.39 5.78 -10.45
N PRO A 79 -6.27 6.82 -11.30
CA PRO A 79 -5.41 6.75 -12.48
C PRO A 79 -3.92 6.64 -12.13
N ASN A 80 -3.25 5.61 -12.65
CA ASN A 80 -1.80 5.44 -12.54
C ASN A 80 -1.04 6.55 -13.30
N ARG A 81 0.18 6.90 -12.84
CA ARG A 81 1.05 7.96 -13.41
C ARG A 81 0.47 9.37 -13.36
N SER A 82 -0.74 9.53 -12.82
CA SER A 82 -1.48 10.78 -12.79
C SER A 82 -2.26 10.90 -11.47
N LEU A 83 -1.76 10.27 -10.40
CA LEU A 83 -2.42 10.30 -9.11
C LEU A 83 -2.53 11.75 -8.63
N GLN A 84 -3.71 12.15 -8.16
CA GLN A 84 -3.96 13.49 -7.63
C GLN A 84 -4.48 13.42 -6.20
N ALA A 85 -4.08 14.39 -5.38
CA ALA A 85 -4.62 14.58 -4.04
C ALA A 85 -5.84 15.53 -4.06
N ASP A 86 -6.82 15.22 -4.91
CA ASP A 86 -8.06 15.98 -5.01
C ASP A 86 -9.10 15.56 -3.95
N LEU A 87 -10.24 16.27 -3.91
CA LEU A 87 -11.28 16.05 -2.91
C LEU A 87 -12.00 14.71 -3.10
N GLU A 88 -12.12 14.21 -4.33
CA GLU A 88 -12.79 12.95 -4.62
C GLU A 88 -11.94 11.78 -4.13
N SER A 89 -10.67 11.76 -4.51
CA SER A 89 -9.68 10.76 -4.08
C SER A 89 -9.54 10.76 -2.56
N ARG A 90 -9.49 11.95 -1.93
CA ARG A 90 -9.36 12.09 -0.48
C ARG A 90 -10.61 11.58 0.24
N ARG A 91 -11.81 11.86 -0.29
CA ARG A 91 -13.06 11.30 0.23
C ARG A 91 -13.09 9.78 0.08
N ALA A 92 -12.66 9.25 -1.06
CA ALA A 92 -12.63 7.82 -1.34
C ALA A 92 -11.71 7.08 -0.35
N LEU A 93 -10.49 7.56 -0.14
CA LEU A 93 -9.57 6.98 0.82
C LEU A 93 -10.02 7.17 2.28
N ALA A 94 -10.59 8.32 2.64
CA ALA A 94 -11.16 8.56 3.96
C ALA A 94 -12.31 7.58 4.26
N SER A 95 -13.10 7.23 3.25
CA SER A 95 -14.14 6.22 3.34
C SER A 95 -13.57 4.83 3.61
N VAL A 96 -12.45 4.45 2.96
CA VAL A 96 -11.73 3.21 3.27
C VAL A 96 -11.34 3.16 4.75
N PHE A 97 -10.81 4.26 5.31
CA PHE A 97 -10.43 4.30 6.71
C PHE A 97 -11.61 4.14 7.67
N ARG A 98 -12.80 4.64 7.31
CA ARG A 98 -14.03 4.42 8.10
C ARG A 98 -14.51 2.97 8.06
N LEU A 99 -14.44 2.35 6.88
CA LEU A 99 -14.94 1.00 6.65
C LEU A 99 -14.02 -0.08 7.20
N THR A 100 -12.71 0.18 7.22
CA THR A 100 -11.68 -0.77 7.66
C THR A 100 -11.17 -0.51 9.09
N ARG A 101 -11.42 0.71 9.61
CA ARG A 101 -11.07 1.15 10.98
C ARG A 101 -9.65 0.76 11.44
N PRO A 102 -8.59 1.02 10.65
CA PRO A 102 -7.26 0.56 10.98
C PRO A 102 -6.73 1.23 12.26
N LYS A 103 -6.05 0.46 13.12
CA LYS A 103 -5.34 1.04 14.28
C LYS A 103 -4.07 1.77 13.84
N ILE A 104 -3.38 1.24 12.83
CA ILE A 104 -2.16 1.81 12.26
C ILE A 104 -2.34 1.93 10.74
N ILE A 105 -2.10 3.13 10.20
CA ILE A 105 -1.87 3.31 8.77
C ILE A 105 -0.36 3.31 8.52
N VAL A 106 0.07 2.63 7.45
CA VAL A 106 1.43 2.62 6.96
C VAL A 106 1.41 3.15 5.53
N ALA A 107 2.05 4.30 5.26
CA ALA A 107 2.01 4.98 3.96
C ALA A 107 3.42 5.29 3.43
N PRO A 108 3.60 5.59 2.13
CA PRO A 108 4.90 5.97 1.58
C PRO A 108 5.44 7.23 2.25
N TYR A 109 6.76 7.32 2.40
CA TYR A 109 7.43 8.54 2.85
C TYR A 109 7.29 9.64 1.78
N TRP A 110 7.08 10.89 2.22
CA TRP A 110 6.74 12.02 1.33
C TRP A 110 7.90 12.51 0.46
N GLU A 111 9.13 11.99 0.65
CA GLU A 111 10.28 12.30 -0.22
C GLU A 111 10.66 11.07 -1.05
N ASP A 112 10.27 11.09 -2.33
CA ASP A 112 10.54 10.03 -3.30
C ASP A 112 10.68 10.65 -4.71
N ALA A 113 11.39 10.00 -5.62
CA ALA A 113 11.51 10.45 -6.99
C ALA A 113 10.26 10.19 -7.84
N HIS A 114 9.45 9.19 -7.46
CA HIS A 114 8.17 8.87 -8.10
C HIS A 114 7.07 9.81 -7.59
N PRO A 115 6.47 10.65 -8.45
CA PRO A 115 5.49 11.65 -8.02
C PRO A 115 4.24 11.04 -7.38
N ASP A 116 3.76 9.88 -7.85
CA ASP A 116 2.60 9.22 -7.24
C ASP A 116 2.88 8.78 -5.79
N HIS A 117 4.13 8.49 -5.41
CA HIS A 117 4.45 8.16 -4.01
C HIS A 117 4.29 9.38 -3.10
N VAL A 118 4.78 10.54 -3.57
CA VAL A 118 4.64 11.82 -2.87
C VAL A 118 3.16 12.21 -2.74
N VAL A 119 2.39 12.06 -3.82
CA VAL A 119 0.94 12.32 -3.81
C VAL A 119 0.21 11.35 -2.89
N ALA A 120 0.52 10.06 -2.92
CA ALA A 120 -0.09 9.06 -2.06
C ALA A 120 0.15 9.35 -0.57
N SER A 121 1.37 9.77 -0.20
CA SER A 121 1.68 10.19 1.17
C SER A 121 0.76 11.33 1.61
N ARG A 122 0.68 12.41 0.81
CA ARG A 122 -0.18 13.56 1.11
C ARG A 122 -1.65 13.15 1.18
N LEU A 123 -2.11 12.33 0.23
CA LEU A 123 -3.48 11.86 0.15
C LEU A 123 -3.85 11.02 1.40
N ALA A 124 -2.96 10.16 1.87
CA ALA A 124 -3.15 9.36 3.07
C ALA A 124 -3.30 10.23 4.33
N ASP A 125 -2.44 11.25 4.49
CA ASP A 125 -2.52 12.19 5.61
C ASP A 125 -3.81 13.00 5.59
N ASP A 126 -4.13 13.58 4.45
CA ASP A 126 -5.33 14.39 4.29
C ASP A 126 -6.60 13.54 4.50
N ALA A 127 -6.64 12.32 3.96
CA ALA A 127 -7.76 11.38 4.12
C ALA A 127 -7.90 10.91 5.57
N ARG A 128 -6.78 10.69 6.29
CA ARG A 128 -6.79 10.35 7.71
C ARG A 128 -7.42 11.47 8.53
N PHE A 129 -7.10 12.72 8.22
CA PHE A 129 -7.75 13.84 8.90
C PHE A 129 -9.23 13.93 8.51
N TRP A 130 -9.57 13.74 7.23
CA TRP A 130 -10.95 13.87 6.76
C TRP A 130 -11.88 12.78 7.28
N SER A 131 -11.36 11.57 7.54
CA SER A 131 -12.16 10.42 7.97
C SER A 131 -12.90 10.66 9.31
N LYS A 132 -12.46 11.63 10.13
CA LYS A 132 -13.13 12.02 11.38
C LYS A 132 -14.28 13.04 11.23
N LEU A 133 -14.51 13.58 10.03
CA LEU A 133 -15.54 14.60 9.79
C LEU A 133 -16.94 14.04 10.04
N SER A 134 -17.62 14.47 11.10
CA SER A 134 -18.94 13.96 11.47
C SER A 134 -20.05 14.35 10.49
N LYS A 135 -20.02 15.58 9.96
CA LYS A 135 -21.02 16.08 9.00
C LYS A 135 -20.63 15.70 7.57
N SER A 136 -20.85 14.45 7.21
CA SER A 136 -20.51 13.89 5.90
C SER A 136 -21.43 12.72 5.55
N ASP A 137 -21.64 12.52 4.25
CA ASP A 137 -22.30 11.36 3.63
C ASP A 137 -21.31 10.25 3.23
N MET A 138 -20.04 10.32 3.66
CA MET A 138 -19.07 9.23 3.47
C MET A 138 -19.57 7.94 4.15
N PRO A 139 -19.43 6.77 3.51
CA PRO A 139 -19.85 5.51 4.09
C PRO A 139 -19.03 5.14 5.33
N GLY A 140 -19.69 4.48 6.28
CA GLY A 140 -19.13 4.12 7.58
C GLY A 140 -19.14 5.26 8.60
N GLU A 141 -19.07 4.90 9.87
CA GLU A 141 -19.03 5.87 10.97
C GLU A 141 -17.72 6.67 10.97
N PRO A 142 -17.74 7.95 11.37
CA PRO A 142 -16.54 8.75 11.55
C PRO A 142 -15.48 8.02 12.38
N TYR A 143 -14.25 8.04 11.88
CA TYR A 143 -13.15 7.34 12.51
C TYR A 143 -11.85 8.10 12.26
N TRP A 144 -11.02 8.24 13.29
CA TRP A 144 -9.69 8.82 13.16
C TRP A 144 -8.66 7.74 13.48
N PRO A 145 -7.99 7.15 12.47
CA PRO A 145 -6.93 6.19 12.68
C PRO A 145 -5.87 6.74 13.66
N PRO A 146 -5.61 6.08 14.81
CA PRO A 146 -4.87 6.71 15.89
C PRO A 146 -3.38 6.86 15.58
N LYS A 147 -2.82 6.01 14.70
CA LYS A 147 -1.39 6.02 14.35
C LYS A 147 -1.18 6.02 12.83
N MET A 148 -0.21 6.82 12.38
CA MET A 148 0.33 6.84 11.02
C MET A 148 1.82 6.58 11.13
N LEU A 149 2.33 5.63 10.35
CA LEU A 149 3.75 5.36 10.15
C LEU A 149 4.06 5.51 8.67
N TYR A 150 5.33 5.81 8.37
CA TYR A 150 5.79 5.96 7.00
C TYR A 150 6.88 4.94 6.71
N PHE A 151 6.88 4.41 5.50
CA PHE A 151 7.94 3.53 5.01
C PHE A 151 8.68 4.19 3.87
N PHE A 152 9.97 3.91 3.78
CA PHE A 152 10.76 4.33 2.64
C PHE A 152 10.39 3.49 1.43
N SER A 153 10.02 4.19 0.36
CA SER A 153 9.80 3.61 -0.95
C SER A 153 11.12 3.44 -1.71
N ILE A 154 11.01 3.06 -2.98
CA ILE A 154 12.10 2.53 -3.81
C ILE A 154 13.04 3.62 -4.33
N HIS A 155 12.53 4.83 -4.58
CA HIS A 155 13.25 5.85 -5.34
C HIS A 155 13.63 7.07 -4.49
N LEU A 156 14.14 6.83 -3.28
CA LEU A 156 14.53 7.90 -2.38
C LEU A 156 15.56 8.84 -3.03
N ARG A 157 15.30 10.15 -2.91
CA ARG A 157 16.24 11.22 -3.32
C ARG A 157 17.24 11.60 -2.24
N ILE A 158 17.20 10.88 -1.12
CA ILE A 158 17.92 11.20 0.12
C ILE A 158 18.57 9.93 0.67
N HIS A 159 19.53 10.09 1.58
CA HIS A 159 19.97 9.04 2.50
C HIS A 159 19.21 9.22 3.81
N PRO A 160 18.01 8.65 3.96
CA PRO A 160 17.19 8.99 5.10
C PRO A 160 17.78 8.37 6.37
N LYS A 161 17.66 9.10 7.48
CA LYS A 161 17.85 8.54 8.81
C LYS A 161 16.49 8.03 9.31
N PRO A 162 16.24 6.70 9.33
CA PRO A 162 14.97 6.18 9.82
C PRO A 162 14.75 6.56 11.29
N ALA A 163 13.50 6.83 11.66
CA ALA A 163 13.12 6.96 13.06
C ALA A 163 13.30 5.63 13.82
N PHE A 164 13.11 4.51 13.13
CA PHE A 164 13.38 3.16 13.61
C PHE A 164 13.52 2.20 12.42
N VAL A 165 14.13 1.04 12.66
CA VAL A 165 14.17 -0.09 11.71
C VAL A 165 13.39 -1.24 12.33
N PHE A 166 12.60 -1.94 11.51
CA PHE A 166 11.88 -3.13 11.91
C PHE A 166 12.60 -4.36 11.36
N ASP A 167 13.01 -5.28 12.24
CA ASP A 167 13.70 -6.49 11.83
C ASP A 167 12.76 -7.44 11.08
N ILE A 168 13.08 -7.70 9.82
CA ILE A 168 12.37 -8.64 8.95
C ILE A 168 13.22 -9.83 8.55
N THR A 169 14.35 -10.07 9.22
CA THR A 169 15.28 -11.17 8.91
C THR A 169 14.55 -12.51 8.77
N PRO A 170 13.62 -12.90 9.66
CA PRO A 170 12.88 -14.17 9.53
C PRO A 170 11.85 -14.22 8.39
N HIS A 171 11.67 -13.12 7.65
CA HIS A 171 10.62 -12.94 6.63
C HIS A 171 11.18 -12.54 5.27
N ILE A 172 12.50 -12.41 5.13
CA ILE A 172 13.11 -11.88 3.91
C ILE A 172 12.80 -12.73 2.68
N ASP A 173 12.86 -14.06 2.79
CA ASP A 173 12.60 -14.97 1.67
C ASP A 173 11.14 -14.90 1.20
N ALA A 174 10.20 -14.85 2.14
CA ALA A 174 8.78 -14.73 1.83
C ALA A 174 8.44 -13.33 1.26
N LYS A 175 9.09 -12.27 1.75
CA LYS A 175 8.99 -10.93 1.14
C LYS A 175 9.47 -10.97 -0.31
N LEU A 176 10.63 -11.57 -0.57
CA LEU A 176 11.17 -11.70 -1.92
C LEU A 176 10.28 -12.57 -2.81
N ALA A 177 9.67 -13.63 -2.27
CA ALA A 177 8.71 -14.44 -3.01
C ALA A 177 7.47 -13.64 -3.43
N ALA A 178 6.92 -12.80 -2.55
CA ALA A 178 5.81 -11.91 -2.87
C ALA A 178 6.18 -10.89 -3.96
N ILE A 179 7.38 -10.29 -3.89
CA ILE A 179 7.88 -9.36 -4.91
C ILE A 179 8.03 -10.07 -6.26
N ARG A 180 8.54 -11.31 -6.28
CA ARG A 180 8.73 -12.09 -7.51
C ARG A 180 7.42 -12.46 -8.21
N CYS A 181 6.27 -12.40 -7.54
CA CYS A 181 4.97 -12.58 -8.22
C CYS A 181 4.73 -11.52 -9.29
N TYR A 182 5.30 -10.33 -9.18
CA TYR A 182 5.18 -9.25 -10.17
C TYR A 182 6.18 -9.43 -11.32
N GLU A 183 6.08 -10.56 -12.02
CA GLU A 183 6.99 -10.92 -13.11
C GLU A 183 7.03 -9.89 -14.22
N SER A 184 5.92 -9.22 -14.53
CA SER A 184 5.89 -8.17 -15.55
C SER A 184 6.71 -6.94 -15.16
N GLN A 185 6.96 -6.73 -13.87
CA GLN A 185 7.71 -5.56 -13.37
C GLN A 185 9.18 -5.88 -13.12
N PHE A 186 9.47 -7.09 -12.62
CA PHE A 186 10.81 -7.43 -12.12
C PHE A 186 11.57 -8.45 -12.95
N VAL A 187 10.92 -9.20 -13.83
CA VAL A 187 11.54 -10.32 -14.56
C VAL A 187 11.48 -10.10 -16.07
N THR A 188 10.28 -9.81 -16.59
CA THR A 188 10.05 -9.67 -18.03
C THR A 188 10.82 -8.48 -18.58
N GLY A 189 11.58 -8.68 -19.66
CA GLY A 189 12.31 -7.61 -20.35
C GLY A 189 13.62 -7.17 -19.68
N ARG A 190 14.03 -7.80 -18.57
CA ARG A 190 15.34 -7.57 -17.95
C ARG A 190 16.35 -8.61 -18.42
N ASP A 191 17.59 -8.16 -18.61
CA ASP A 191 18.70 -9.08 -18.89
C ASP A 191 18.97 -9.96 -17.65
N SER A 192 19.32 -11.21 -17.90
CA SER A 192 19.76 -12.15 -16.85
C SER A 192 21.29 -12.14 -16.67
N SER A 193 22.01 -11.43 -17.54
CA SER A 193 23.46 -11.28 -17.46
C SER A 193 23.88 -10.29 -16.35
N PRO A 194 24.90 -10.61 -15.53
CA PRO A 194 25.42 -9.68 -14.52
C PRO A 194 26.09 -8.43 -15.12
N PRO A 195 26.11 -7.28 -14.42
CA PRO A 195 25.54 -7.05 -13.11
C PRO A 195 24.15 -6.41 -13.25
N THR A 196 23.11 -7.15 -12.90
CA THR A 196 21.76 -6.62 -12.72
C THR A 196 21.44 -6.36 -11.26
#